data_AF-A0A7C8CHT6-F1
#
_entry.id   AF-A0A7C8CHT6-F1
#
_cell.length_a   1.000
_cell.length_b   1.000
_cell.length_c   1.000
_cell.angle_alpha   90.00
_cell.angle_beta   90.00
_cell.angle_gamma   90.00
#
_symmetry.space_group_name_H-M   'P 1'
#
loop_
_entity.id
_entity.type
_entity.pdbx_description
1 polymer ?
#
loop_
_entity_poly.entity_id
_entity_poly.type
_entity_poly.pdbx_seq_one_letter_code
_entity_poly.pdbx_strand_id
1 'polypeptide(L)'
;MKSSNPSIETNETLAYTSLRISNDHDRLNSLYTCLMQEIDGGPPHAAQNCFFRLRDMLNGHFDVEDRIHFSVVRRFRPGFGSLIEALSKEHSDFRADMEKIQRLLSENDLKESKRLLMRFADRFLLHECTEEALIADLDKTF
;
A
#
# COMPACT_ATOMS: atom_id res chain seq x y z
N MET A 1 27.35 -28.60 -4.38
CA MET A 1 26.23 -27.67 -4.16
C MET A 1 26.84 -26.31 -3.88
N LYS A 2 26.66 -25.31 -4.76
CA LYS A 2 27.12 -23.95 -4.48
C LYS A 2 26.23 -23.40 -3.39
N SER A 3 26.77 -23.17 -2.19
CA SER A 3 26.08 -22.43 -1.15
C SER A 3 25.97 -20.99 -1.65
N SER A 4 24.78 -20.54 -2.02
CA SER A 4 24.53 -19.12 -2.22
C SER A 4 24.94 -18.36 -0.96
N ASN A 5 25.57 -17.21 -1.12
CA ASN A 5 25.93 -16.36 0.00
C ASN A 5 24.64 -15.66 0.49
N PRO A 6 24.15 -15.91 1.71
CA PRO A 6 22.85 -15.42 2.18
C PRO A 6 22.71 -13.89 2.14
N SER A 7 23.83 -13.16 2.12
CA SER A 7 23.85 -11.70 1.95
C SER A 7 23.45 -11.24 0.53
N ILE A 8 23.74 -12.04 -0.51
CA ILE A 8 23.43 -11.68 -1.91
C ILE A 8 21.93 -11.86 -2.17
N GLU A 9 21.35 -13.00 -1.75
CA GLU A 9 19.91 -13.28 -1.91
C GLU A 9 19.03 -12.27 -1.15
N THR A 10 19.53 -11.75 -0.03
CA THR A 10 18.86 -10.71 0.77
C THR A 10 18.80 -9.37 0.02
N ASN A 11 19.91 -8.95 -0.57
CA ASN A 11 19.98 -7.67 -1.29
C ASN A 11 19.14 -7.70 -2.56
N GLU A 12 19.14 -8.83 -3.28
CA GLU A 12 18.29 -9.03 -4.46
C GLU A 12 16.80 -9.02 -4.10
N THR A 13 16.43 -9.64 -2.97
CA THR A 13 15.05 -9.62 -2.46
C THR A 13 14.61 -8.21 -2.09
N LEU A 14 15.46 -7.44 -1.40
CA LEU A 14 15.17 -6.05 -1.05
C LEU A 14 15.02 -5.19 -2.30
N ALA A 15 15.97 -5.24 -3.23
CA ALA A 15 15.89 -4.47 -4.48
C ALA A 15 14.63 -4.81 -5.30
N TYR A 16 14.29 -6.10 -5.43
CA TYR A 16 13.09 -6.54 -6.13
C TYR A 16 11.81 -6.04 -5.45
N THR A 17 11.73 -6.16 -4.13
CA THR A 17 10.53 -5.74 -3.37
C THR A 17 10.39 -4.22 -3.32
N SER A 18 11.47 -3.46 -3.17
CA SER A 18 11.47 -1.99 -3.27
C SER A 18 10.93 -1.53 -4.62
N LEU A 19 11.47 -2.07 -5.74
CA LEU A 19 10.99 -1.73 -7.07
C LEU A 19 9.52 -2.09 -7.27
N ARG A 20 9.08 -3.22 -6.72
CA ARG A 20 7.67 -3.62 -6.78
C ARG A 20 6.78 -2.64 -6.01
N ILE A 21 7.17 -2.25 -4.80
CA ILE A 21 6.42 -1.31 -3.95
C ILE A 21 6.18 0.01 -4.70
N SER A 22 7.23 0.63 -5.24
CA SER A 22 7.08 1.88 -6.01
C SER A 22 6.19 1.73 -7.24
N ASN A 23 6.26 0.60 -7.96
CA ASN A 23 5.36 0.33 -9.09
C ASN A 23 3.91 0.11 -8.65
N ASP A 24 3.69 -0.47 -7.47
CA ASP A 24 2.37 -0.69 -6.92
C ASP A 24 1.74 0.66 -6.50
N HIS A 25 2.50 1.62 -5.95
CA HIS A 25 2.05 2.99 -5.66
C HIS A 25 1.49 3.72 -6.91
N ASP A 26 2.22 3.70 -8.04
CA ASP A 26 1.75 4.31 -9.29
C ASP A 26 0.41 3.72 -9.78
N ARG A 27 0.25 2.39 -9.62
CA ARG A 27 -0.97 1.67 -10.01
C ARG A 27 -2.12 2.00 -9.06
N LEU A 28 -1.84 2.12 -7.76
CA LEU A 28 -2.82 2.49 -6.75
C LEU A 28 -3.37 3.90 -6.99
N ASN A 29 -2.50 4.87 -7.30
CA ASN A 29 -2.91 6.22 -7.68
C ASN A 29 -3.83 6.23 -8.92
N SER A 30 -3.51 5.39 -9.92
CA SER A 30 -4.36 5.24 -11.12
C SER A 30 -5.74 4.68 -10.79
N LEU A 31 -5.82 3.67 -9.91
CA LEU A 31 -7.08 3.07 -9.45
C LEU A 31 -7.90 4.04 -8.59
N TYR A 32 -7.24 4.82 -7.73
CA TYR A 32 -7.88 5.87 -6.95
C TYR A 32 -8.51 6.94 -7.85
N THR A 33 -7.76 7.42 -8.85
CA THR A 33 -8.25 8.38 -9.84
C THR A 33 -9.49 7.84 -10.56
N CYS A 34 -9.44 6.58 -11.00
CA CYS A 34 -10.58 5.92 -11.64
C CYS A 34 -11.80 5.84 -10.72
N LEU A 35 -11.63 5.44 -9.45
CA LEU A 35 -12.72 5.39 -8.47
C LEU A 35 -13.36 6.77 -8.25
N MET A 36 -12.54 7.83 -8.13
CA MET A 36 -13.05 9.19 -7.94
C MET A 36 -13.87 9.68 -9.14
N GLN A 37 -13.46 9.34 -10.36
CA GLN A 37 -14.23 9.64 -11.57
C GLN A 37 -15.60 8.95 -11.57
N GLU A 38 -15.65 7.67 -11.19
CA GLU A 38 -16.90 6.92 -11.14
C GLU A 38 -17.84 7.41 -10.02
N ILE A 39 -17.30 7.90 -8.90
CA ILE A 39 -18.09 8.53 -7.83
C ILE A 39 -18.71 9.86 -8.30
N ASP A 40 -18.00 10.62 -9.13
CA ASP A 40 -18.43 11.97 -9.54
C ASP A 40 -19.41 12.00 -10.71
N GLY A 41 -19.44 10.97 -11.54
CA GLY A 41 -20.35 10.94 -12.69
C GLY A 41 -20.63 9.56 -13.28
N GLY A 42 -20.11 8.50 -12.68
CA GLY A 42 -20.32 7.13 -13.12
C GLY A 42 -21.68 6.56 -12.68
N PRO A 43 -22.11 5.44 -13.28
CA PRO A 43 -23.25 4.71 -12.76
C PRO A 43 -22.91 4.07 -11.40
N PRO A 44 -23.86 3.92 -10.46
CA PRO A 44 -23.58 3.48 -9.08
C PRO A 44 -22.75 2.17 -8.95
N HIS A 45 -22.94 1.23 -9.87
CA HIS A 45 -22.21 -0.04 -9.87
C HIS A 45 -20.75 0.08 -10.34
N ALA A 46 -20.40 1.11 -11.12
CA ALA A 46 -19.04 1.30 -11.60
C ALA A 46 -18.10 1.72 -10.47
N ALA A 47 -18.55 2.60 -9.57
CA ALA A 47 -17.79 2.99 -8.38
C ALA A 47 -17.46 1.76 -7.49
N GLN A 48 -18.42 0.85 -7.29
CA GLN A 48 -18.19 -0.39 -6.53
C GLN A 48 -17.15 -1.29 -7.20
N ASN A 49 -17.22 -1.46 -8.53
CA ASN A 49 -16.25 -2.28 -9.27
C ASN A 49 -14.83 -1.70 -9.20
N CYS A 50 -14.68 -0.38 -9.37
CA CYS A 50 -13.40 0.31 -9.24
C CYS A 50 -12.86 0.20 -7.80
N PHE A 51 -13.73 0.34 -6.81
CA PHE A 51 -13.38 0.17 -5.41
C PHE A 51 -12.86 -1.25 -5.10
N PHE A 52 -13.52 -2.30 -5.62
CA PHE A 52 -13.03 -3.67 -5.39
C PHE A 52 -11.63 -3.89 -5.97
N ARG A 53 -11.35 -3.36 -7.17
CA ARG A 53 -10.02 -3.42 -7.77
C ARG A 53 -8.96 -2.68 -6.95
N LEU A 54 -9.30 -1.48 -6.45
CA LEU A 54 -8.43 -0.69 -5.56
C LEU A 54 -8.14 -1.46 -4.27
N ARG A 55 -9.19 -1.97 -3.62
CA ARG A 55 -9.09 -2.71 -2.35
C ARG A 55 -8.24 -3.96 -2.49
N ASP A 56 -8.46 -4.75 -3.54
CA ASP A 56 -7.71 -5.99 -3.76
C ASP A 56 -6.23 -5.70 -4.06
N MET A 57 -5.94 -4.64 -4.82
CA MET A 57 -4.57 -4.16 -5.05
C MET A 57 -3.89 -3.71 -3.75
N LEU A 58 -4.55 -2.86 -2.95
CA LEU A 58 -4.04 -2.40 -1.66
C LEU A 58 -3.72 -3.56 -0.71
N ASN A 59 -4.66 -4.51 -0.59
CA ASN A 59 -4.46 -5.67 0.25
C ASN A 59 -3.26 -6.52 -0.20
N GLY A 60 -3.08 -6.69 -1.51
CA GLY A 60 -1.94 -7.42 -2.07
C GLY A 60 -0.61 -6.69 -1.88
N HIS A 61 -0.62 -5.36 -1.96
CA HIS A 61 0.52 -4.50 -1.70
C HIS A 61 0.96 -4.57 -0.22
N PHE A 62 0.04 -4.34 0.72
CA PHE A 62 0.31 -4.48 2.16
C PHE A 62 0.83 -5.87 2.54
N ASP A 63 0.29 -6.93 1.93
CA ASP A 63 0.75 -8.30 2.20
C ASP A 63 2.21 -8.52 1.76
N VAL A 64 2.66 -7.86 0.70
CA VAL A 64 4.05 -7.93 0.22
C VAL A 64 4.98 -7.20 1.16
N GLU A 65 4.57 -6.01 1.60
CA GLU A 65 5.33 -5.23 2.56
C GLU A 65 5.48 -5.98 3.87
N ASP A 66 4.38 -6.31 4.52
CA ASP A 66 4.37 -6.91 5.85
C ASP A 66 5.08 -8.27 5.89
N ARG A 67 4.84 -9.12 4.88
CA ARG A 67 5.31 -10.52 4.91
C ARG A 67 6.69 -10.70 4.31
N ILE A 68 7.06 -9.88 3.33
CA ILE A 68 8.30 -10.04 2.57
C ILE A 68 9.24 -8.88 2.87
N HIS A 69 8.89 -7.67 2.46
CA HIS A 69 9.82 -6.53 2.52
C HIS A 69 10.21 -6.19 3.97
N PHE A 70 9.23 -5.84 4.80
CA PHE A 70 9.41 -5.47 6.20
C PHE A 70 9.99 -6.61 7.05
N SER A 71 9.64 -7.86 6.74
CA SER A 71 10.24 -9.03 7.38
C SER A 71 11.75 -9.08 7.14
N VAL A 72 12.19 -8.86 5.90
CA VAL A 72 13.61 -8.80 5.55
C VAL A 72 14.28 -7.58 6.19
N VAL A 73 13.67 -6.41 6.12
CA VAL A 73 14.24 -5.19 6.74
C VAL A 73 14.39 -5.36 8.26
N ARG A 74 13.39 -5.88 8.98
CA ARG A 74 13.49 -6.16 10.42
C ARG A 74 14.67 -7.09 10.75
N ARG A 75 14.91 -8.10 9.92
CA ARG A 75 15.99 -9.07 10.14
C ARG A 75 17.38 -8.48 9.94
N PHE A 76 17.56 -7.63 8.92
CA PHE A 76 18.90 -7.19 8.49
C PHE A 76 19.21 -5.72 8.80
N ARG A 77 18.20 -4.94 9.19
CA ARG A 77 18.29 -3.53 9.56
C ARG A 77 17.39 -3.24 10.78
N PRO A 78 17.69 -3.84 11.95
CA PRO A 78 16.84 -3.73 13.14
C PRO A 78 16.62 -2.30 13.65
N GLY A 79 17.48 -1.34 13.25
CA GLY A 79 17.31 0.08 13.56
C GLY A 79 16.00 0.70 13.04
N PHE A 80 15.35 0.08 12.04
CA PHE A 80 14.06 0.53 11.53
C PHE A 80 12.85 -0.13 12.23
N GLY A 81 13.05 -0.95 13.27
CA GLY A 81 11.99 -1.76 13.87
C GLY A 81 10.72 -0.99 14.24
N SER A 82 10.87 0.14 14.94
CA SER A 82 9.74 0.97 15.36
C SER A 82 9.00 1.64 14.20
N LEU A 83 9.73 2.04 13.16
CA LEU A 83 9.14 2.62 11.95
C LEU A 83 8.29 1.57 11.23
N ILE A 84 8.83 0.37 11.05
CA ILE A 84 8.13 -0.74 10.39
C ILE A 84 6.90 -1.17 11.20
N GLU A 85 6.97 -1.19 12.53
CA GLU A 85 5.79 -1.44 13.37
C GLU A 85 4.70 -0.38 13.17
N ALA A 86 5.07 0.89 13.04
CA ALA A 86 4.13 1.96 12.76
C ALA A 86 3.47 1.78 11.37
N LEU A 87 4.26 1.53 10.32
CA LEU A 87 3.76 1.29 8.96
C LEU A 87 2.81 0.07 8.89
N SER A 88 3.21 -1.08 9.46
CA SER A 88 2.34 -2.27 9.55
C SER A 88 1.04 -1.99 10.30
N LYS A 89 1.07 -1.11 11.31
CA LYS A 89 -0.14 -0.71 12.03
C LYS A 89 -1.05 0.15 11.16
N GLU A 90 -0.50 1.06 10.38
CA GLU A 90 -1.25 1.89 9.42
C GLU A 90 -1.98 1.02 8.38
N HIS A 91 -1.39 -0.08 7.91
CA HIS A 91 -2.08 -1.02 7.00
C HIS A 91 -3.39 -1.55 7.59
N SER A 92 -3.39 -1.86 8.89
CA SER A 92 -4.60 -2.33 9.58
C SER A 92 -5.67 -1.24 9.65
N ASP A 93 -5.26 0.01 9.91
CA ASP A 93 -6.15 1.15 9.93
C ASP A 93 -6.73 1.45 8.52
N PHE A 94 -5.91 1.32 7.47
CA PHE A 94 -6.35 1.45 6.08
C PHE A 94 -7.35 0.36 5.68
N ARG A 95 -7.14 -0.90 6.09
CA ARG A 95 -8.11 -1.98 5.86
C ARG A 95 -9.45 -1.69 6.53
N ALA A 96 -9.44 -1.19 7.76
CA ALA A 96 -10.66 -0.81 8.46
C ALA A 96 -11.40 0.37 7.76
N ASP A 97 -10.66 1.32 7.19
CA ASP A 97 -11.26 2.42 6.42
C ASP A 97 -11.83 1.93 5.08
N MET A 98 -11.16 1.00 4.40
CA MET A 98 -11.71 0.35 3.19
C MET A 98 -13.02 -0.37 3.48
N GLU A 99 -13.15 -1.09 4.60
CA GLU A 99 -14.42 -1.72 4.98
C GLU A 99 -15.56 -0.71 5.18
N LYS A 100 -15.25 0.47 5.77
CA LYS A 100 -16.23 1.55 5.92
C LYS A 100 -16.65 2.11 4.57
N ILE A 101 -15.69 2.39 3.68
CA ILE A 101 -15.97 2.89 2.32
C ILE A 101 -16.81 1.88 1.55
N GLN A 102 -16.49 0.59 1.64
CA GLN A 102 -17.26 -0.47 1.00
C GLN A 102 -18.73 -0.47 1.42
N ARG A 103 -18.99 -0.30 2.73
CA ARG A 103 -20.37 -0.22 3.25
C ARG A 103 -21.11 0.99 2.68
N LEU A 104 -20.49 2.17 2.73
CA LEU A 104 -21.10 3.41 2.21
C LEU A 104 -21.42 3.30 0.71
N LEU A 105 -20.51 2.71 -0.08
CA LEU A 105 -20.74 2.45 -1.51
C LEU A 105 -21.89 1.45 -1.74
N SER A 106 -22.05 0.44 -0.87
CA SER A 106 -23.16 -0.52 -0.95
C SER A 106 -24.51 0.09 -0.58
N GLU A 107 -24.49 1.08 0.31
CA GLU A 107 -25.65 1.88 0.73
C GLU A 107 -25.95 3.04 -0.24
N ASN A 108 -25.14 3.19 -1.30
CA ASN A 108 -25.21 4.28 -2.27
C ASN A 108 -25.02 5.68 -1.66
N ASP A 109 -24.34 5.79 -0.51
CA ASP A 109 -23.92 7.08 0.07
C ASP A 109 -22.62 7.55 -0.58
N LEU A 110 -22.73 7.99 -1.84
CA LEU A 110 -21.58 8.44 -2.63
C LEU A 110 -20.91 9.68 -2.05
N LYS A 111 -21.68 10.56 -1.40
CA LYS A 111 -21.16 11.80 -0.81
C LYS A 111 -20.24 11.48 0.36
N GLU A 112 -20.67 10.64 1.29
CA GLU A 112 -19.86 10.25 2.43
C GLU A 112 -18.71 9.33 2.01
N SER A 113 -18.94 8.44 1.04
CA SER A 113 -17.87 7.62 0.42
C SER A 113 -16.76 8.50 -0.13
N LYS A 114 -17.09 9.55 -0.90
CA LYS A 114 -16.13 10.51 -1.45
C LYS A 114 -15.33 11.21 -0.35
N ARG A 115 -16.02 11.70 0.70
CA ARG A 115 -15.39 12.37 1.83
C ARG A 115 -14.38 11.48 2.54
N LEU A 116 -14.74 10.21 2.75
CA LEU A 116 -13.86 9.24 3.40
C LEU A 116 -12.69 8.84 2.50
N LEU A 117 -12.91 8.68 1.19
CA LEU A 117 -11.87 8.41 0.21
C LEU A 117 -10.83 9.52 0.10
N MET A 118 -11.24 10.80 0.10
CA MET A 118 -10.30 11.91 0.10
C MET A 118 -9.40 11.90 1.34
N ARG A 119 -9.99 11.66 2.52
CA ARG A 119 -9.21 11.52 3.77
C ARG A 119 -8.30 10.31 3.77
N PHE A 120 -8.75 9.20 3.17
CA PHE A 120 -7.94 8.01 2.97
C PHE A 120 -6.72 8.35 2.11
N ALA A 121 -6.92 9.02 0.97
CA ALA A 121 -5.84 9.38 0.05
C ALA A 121 -4.82 10.34 0.67
N ASP A 122 -5.27 11.36 1.42
CA ASP A 122 -4.36 12.28 2.12
C ASP A 122 -3.45 11.52 3.10
N ARG A 123 -3.99 10.54 3.83
CA ARG A 123 -3.22 9.70 4.75
C ARG A 123 -2.33 8.71 4.01
N PHE A 124 -2.84 8.11 2.93
CA PHE A 124 -2.11 7.14 2.14
C PHE A 124 -0.89 7.78 1.46
N LEU A 125 -1.01 9.02 0.96
CA LEU A 125 0.13 9.75 0.40
C LEU A 125 1.27 9.97 1.43
N LEU A 126 0.92 10.27 2.69
CA LEU A 126 1.92 10.42 3.77
C LEU A 126 2.59 9.08 4.10
N HIS A 127 1.81 8.00 4.04
CA HIS A 127 2.29 6.64 4.22
C HIS A 127 3.28 6.24 3.11
N GLU A 128 2.90 6.38 1.84
CA GLU A 128 3.77 6.12 0.68
C GLU A 128 5.07 6.93 0.76
N CYS A 129 4.99 8.23 1.11
CA CYS A 129 6.18 9.07 1.26
C CYS A 129 7.14 8.56 2.35
N THR A 130 6.59 7.97 3.42
CA THR A 130 7.39 7.40 4.52
C THR A 130 8.07 6.09 4.08
N GLU A 131 7.37 5.28 3.29
CA GLU A 131 7.90 4.03 2.75
C GLU A 131 8.96 4.27 1.69
N GLU A 132 8.73 5.20 0.77
CA GLU A 132 9.71 5.59 -0.25
C GLU A 132 10.98 6.19 0.40
N ALA A 133 10.83 6.94 1.51
CA ALA A 133 11.97 7.42 2.28
C ALA A 133 12.75 6.26 2.93
N LEU A 134 12.06 5.26 3.48
CA LEU A 134 12.69 4.04 3.99
C LEU A 134 13.44 3.29 2.89
N ILE A 135 12.81 3.09 1.72
CA ILE A 135 13.42 2.43 0.56
C ILE A 135 14.69 3.18 0.13
N ALA A 136 14.62 4.50 -0.01
CA ALA A 136 15.78 5.32 -0.40
C ALA A 136 16.94 5.23 0.61
N ASP A 137 16.65 5.10 1.90
CA ASP A 137 17.68 4.91 2.93
C ASP A 137 18.28 3.50 2.91
N LEU A 138 17.48 2.48 2.61
CA LEU A 138 17.98 1.11 2.41
C LEU A 138 18.94 1.04 1.21
N ASP A 139 18.63 1.74 0.12
CA ASP A 139 19.44 1.77 -1.09
C ASP A 139 20.80 2.45 -0.91
N LYS A 140 20.89 3.48 -0.06
CA LYS A 140 22.18 4.13 0.30
C LYS A 140 23.12 3.22 1.09
N THR A 141 22.61 2.10 1.61
CA THR A 141 23.36 1.17 2.47
C THR A 141 23.98 0.02 1.67
N PHE A 142 23.84 0.01 0.34
CA PHE A 142 24.46 -0.94 -0.60
C PHE A 142 25.60 -0.28 -1.39
#